data_AF-A0A6G3MM55-F1
#
_entry.id   AF-A0A6G3MM55-F1
#
_cell.length_a   1.000
_cell.length_b   1.000
_cell.length_c   1.000
_cell.angle_alpha   90.00
_cell.angle_beta   90.00
_cell.angle_gamma   90.00
#
_symmetry.space_group_name_H-M   'P 1'
#
loop_
_entity.id
_entity.type
_entity.pdbx_description
1 polymer ?
#
loop_
_entity_poly.entity_id
_entity_poly.type
_entity_poly.pdbx_seq_one_letter_code
_entity_poly.pdbx_strand_id
1 'polypeptide(L)'
;QPEIVEMVKKNPKNILVGYIDMGHLSTEENGIQHTKTFIFDKKSFYLGSANCDWRAYTEVVEIGMFGVNMVTAAQDLLKIYEMYWYTSYLKNSVPIPWPKSYDTIFNENHPMVIGKENIPLYFSSSPHIFVNTGRLNDAKALVNVINNTTSGIIRI
;
A
#
# COMPACT_ATOMS: atom_id res chain seq x y z
N GLN A 1 22.55 -8.36 -12.20
CA GLN A 1 21.13 -8.67 -12.51
C GLN A 1 20.33 -8.34 -11.26
N PRO A 2 19.08 -7.83 -11.36
CA PRO A 2 18.25 -7.61 -10.18
C PRO A 2 18.12 -8.91 -9.38
N GLU A 3 18.34 -8.87 -8.07
CA GLU A 3 18.33 -10.06 -7.20
C GLU A 3 17.02 -10.87 -7.35
N ILE A 4 15.90 -10.18 -7.59
CA ILE A 4 14.59 -10.81 -7.79
C ILE A 4 14.55 -11.77 -8.99
N VAL A 5 15.31 -11.49 -10.05
CA VAL A 5 15.38 -12.38 -11.23
C VAL A 5 16.05 -13.69 -10.87
N GLU A 6 17.06 -13.66 -10.01
CA GLU A 6 17.73 -14.85 -9.51
C GLU A 6 16.83 -15.64 -8.56
N MET A 7 16.07 -14.94 -7.69
CA MET A 7 15.11 -15.58 -6.80
C MET A 7 14.02 -16.35 -7.57
N VAL A 8 13.44 -15.74 -8.61
CA VAL A 8 12.46 -16.41 -9.49
C VAL A 8 13.07 -17.65 -10.14
N LYS A 9 14.31 -17.57 -10.63
CA LYS A 9 14.99 -18.74 -11.22
C LYS A 9 15.18 -19.87 -10.20
N LYS A 10 15.49 -19.54 -8.94
CA LYS A 10 15.66 -20.53 -7.86
C LYS A 10 14.34 -21.14 -7.39
N ASN A 11 13.22 -20.41 -7.45
CA ASN A 11 11.93 -20.90 -6.96
C ASN A 11 10.73 -20.43 -7.81
N PRO A 12 10.64 -20.88 -9.09
CA PRO A 12 9.67 -20.34 -10.04
C PRO A 12 8.22 -20.73 -9.75
N LYS A 13 7.98 -21.73 -8.90
CA LYS A 13 6.63 -22.17 -8.51
C LYS A 13 6.01 -21.32 -7.41
N ASN A 14 6.84 -20.67 -6.59
CA ASN A 14 6.39 -19.95 -5.40
C ASN A 14 6.66 -18.44 -5.46
N ILE A 15 7.51 -17.98 -6.39
CA ILE A 15 7.87 -16.57 -6.55
C ILE A 15 7.35 -16.08 -7.89
N LEU A 16 6.39 -15.17 -7.82
CA LEU A 16 5.87 -14.43 -8.96
C LEU A 16 6.36 -12.98 -8.86
N VAL A 17 6.61 -12.35 -10.01
CA VAL A 17 7.05 -10.95 -10.07
C VAL A 17 6.18 -10.21 -11.08
N GLY A 18 5.59 -9.10 -10.61
CA GLY A 18 4.91 -8.13 -11.45
C GLY A 18 5.76 -6.87 -11.58
N TYR A 19 5.94 -6.39 -12.81
CA TYR A 19 6.54 -5.09 -13.10
C TYR A 19 5.44 -4.08 -13.45
N ILE A 20 5.58 -2.87 -12.92
CA ILE A 20 4.71 -1.74 -13.23
C ILE A 20 5.59 -0.58 -13.68
N ASP A 21 5.30 -0.06 -14.86
CA ASP A 21 5.92 1.13 -15.41
C ASP A 21 5.14 2.36 -14.94
N MET A 22 5.55 2.89 -13.79
CA MET A 22 4.92 4.07 -13.22
C MET A 22 5.15 5.31 -14.08
N GLY A 23 6.25 5.41 -14.83
CA GLY A 23 6.50 6.53 -15.73
C GLY A 23 5.52 6.58 -16.91
N HIS A 24 5.07 5.42 -17.38
CA HIS A 24 4.00 5.34 -18.38
C HIS A 24 2.61 5.67 -17.80
N LEU A 25 2.39 5.34 -16.51
CA LEU A 25 1.09 5.41 -15.85
C LEU A 25 0.81 6.75 -15.17
N SER A 26 1.84 7.49 -14.75
CA SER A 26 1.69 8.80 -14.13
C SER A 26 1.71 9.91 -15.17
N THR A 27 0.92 10.95 -14.91
CA THR A 27 0.99 12.23 -15.64
C THR A 27 2.25 13.02 -15.27
N GLU A 28 2.95 12.62 -14.21
CA GLU A 28 4.24 13.17 -13.79
C GLU A 28 5.36 12.39 -14.48
N GLU A 29 6.28 13.11 -15.13
CA GLU A 29 7.48 12.50 -15.70
C GLU A 29 8.31 11.86 -14.57
N ASN A 30 8.61 10.56 -14.71
CA ASN A 30 9.46 9.76 -13.79
C ASN A 30 8.82 9.28 -12.47
N GLY A 31 7.50 9.00 -12.44
CA GLY A 31 6.89 8.31 -11.31
C GLY A 31 7.54 6.95 -11.01
N ILE A 32 7.66 6.58 -9.73
CA ILE A 32 8.20 5.29 -9.26
C ILE A 32 7.26 4.69 -8.21
N GLN A 33 7.15 3.35 -8.18
CA GLN A 33 6.39 2.63 -7.15
C GLN A 33 7.16 2.73 -5.82
N HIS A 34 6.57 3.39 -4.82
CA HIS A 34 7.26 3.70 -3.56
C HIS A 34 6.59 3.12 -2.29
N THR A 35 5.57 2.28 -2.43
CA THR A 35 4.91 1.57 -1.32
C THR A 35 5.72 0.34 -0.91
N LYS A 36 6.03 0.18 0.38
CA LYS A 36 6.66 -1.04 0.93
C LYS A 36 5.65 -1.76 1.80
N THR A 37 5.26 -2.95 1.38
CA THR A 37 4.25 -3.73 2.09
C THR A 37 4.49 -5.22 1.93
N PHE A 38 4.09 -5.98 2.96
CA PHE A 38 3.97 -7.42 2.90
C PHE A 38 2.57 -7.82 3.37
N ILE A 39 1.96 -8.80 2.72
CA ILE A 39 0.68 -9.37 3.14
C ILE A 39 0.87 -10.87 3.32
N PHE A 40 0.54 -11.36 4.51
CA PHE A 40 0.74 -12.75 4.91
C PHE A 40 -0.61 -13.43 5.08
N ASP A 41 -0.84 -14.49 4.31
CA ASP A 41 -2.05 -15.34 4.35
C ASP A 41 -3.38 -14.58 4.30
N LYS A 42 -3.38 -13.34 3.78
CA LYS A 42 -4.52 -12.42 3.78
C LYS A 42 -5.06 -12.11 5.20
N LYS A 43 -4.22 -12.26 6.23
CA LYS A 43 -4.58 -12.09 7.66
C LYS A 43 -3.67 -11.14 8.43
N SER A 44 -2.41 -11.06 8.04
CA SER A 44 -1.42 -10.19 8.67
C SER A 44 -0.74 -9.35 7.59
N PHE A 45 -0.18 -8.20 7.97
CA PHE A 45 0.50 -7.34 7.02
C PHE A 45 1.59 -6.49 7.68
N TYR A 46 2.53 -6.04 6.85
CA TYR A 46 3.44 -4.94 7.12
C TYR A 46 3.13 -3.80 6.13
N LEU A 47 3.14 -2.56 6.62
CA LEU A 47 3.13 -1.35 5.80
C LEU A 47 4.05 -0.32 6.45
N GLY A 48 5.02 0.22 5.71
CA GLY A 48 5.97 1.18 6.28
C GLY A 48 6.96 1.73 5.27
N SER A 49 8.04 2.31 5.79
CA SER A 49 9.10 2.94 5.01
C SER A 49 10.24 1.99 4.65
N ALA A 50 10.44 0.91 5.42
CA ALA A 50 11.58 0.01 5.26
C ALA A 50 11.57 -0.69 3.90
N ASN A 51 12.63 -0.44 3.13
CA ASN A 51 12.96 -1.25 1.96
C ASN A 51 13.34 -2.67 2.37
N CYS A 52 13.20 -3.63 1.46
CA CYS A 52 13.65 -5.01 1.68
C CYS A 52 15.15 -5.14 1.37
N ASP A 53 15.99 -4.30 1.96
CA ASP A 53 17.45 -4.34 1.82
C ASP A 53 18.14 -4.27 3.19
N TRP A 54 19.39 -4.76 3.25
CA TRP A 54 20.10 -4.93 4.52
C TRP A 54 20.29 -3.61 5.29
N ARG A 55 20.40 -2.47 4.61
CA ARG A 55 20.61 -1.17 5.27
C ARG A 55 19.37 -0.73 6.05
N ALA A 56 18.18 -1.05 5.56
CA ALA A 56 16.93 -0.79 6.27
C ALA A 56 16.86 -1.54 7.61
N TYR A 57 17.65 -2.61 7.80
CA TYR A 57 17.68 -3.38 9.05
C TYR A 57 18.81 -2.96 10.01
N THR A 58 19.83 -2.25 9.54
CA THR A 58 21.04 -2.00 10.34
C THR A 58 21.43 -0.53 10.45
N GLU A 59 21.06 0.31 9.48
CA GLU A 59 21.63 1.65 9.31
C GLU A 59 20.57 2.76 9.21
N VAL A 60 19.32 2.44 8.86
CA VAL A 60 18.25 3.42 8.66
C VAL A 60 17.21 3.30 9.77
N VAL A 61 16.79 4.44 10.32
CA VAL A 61 15.63 4.50 11.22
C VAL A 61 14.36 4.48 10.37
N GLU A 62 13.64 3.38 10.42
CA GLU A 62 12.43 3.14 9.64
C GLU A 62 11.19 3.17 10.54
N ILE A 63 10.04 3.51 9.97
CA ILE A 63 8.74 3.46 10.63
C ILE A 63 7.79 2.55 9.85
N GLY A 64 6.96 1.80 10.57
CA GLY A 64 5.94 0.97 9.95
C GLY A 64 4.97 0.40 10.96
N MET A 65 3.87 -0.14 10.43
CA MET A 65 2.84 -0.85 11.16
C MET A 65 2.90 -2.32 10.78
N PHE A 66 2.93 -3.19 11.79
CA PHE A 66 2.80 -4.63 11.62
C PHE A 66 1.51 -5.11 12.29
N GLY A 67 0.53 -5.53 11.48
CA GLY A 67 -0.75 -6.04 11.95
C GLY A 67 -0.73 -7.57 12.00
N VAL A 68 -0.87 -8.15 13.19
CA VAL A 68 -0.95 -9.62 13.38
C VAL A 68 -2.40 -10.05 13.52
N ASN A 69 -2.85 -10.97 12.66
CA ASN A 69 -4.22 -11.49 12.65
C ASN A 69 -5.30 -10.39 12.54
N MET A 70 -4.98 -9.31 11.83
CA MET A 70 -5.88 -8.21 11.51
C MET A 70 -6.52 -8.44 10.14
N VAL A 71 -7.42 -9.43 10.04
CA VAL A 71 -7.97 -9.91 8.77
C VAL A 71 -8.62 -8.81 7.95
N THR A 72 -9.45 -7.96 8.56
CA THR A 72 -10.13 -6.86 7.86
C THR A 72 -9.14 -5.87 7.25
N ALA A 73 -8.13 -5.45 8.00
CA ALA A 73 -7.11 -4.52 7.52
C ALA A 73 -6.23 -5.17 6.44
N ALA A 74 -5.80 -6.43 6.64
CA ALA A 74 -5.02 -7.15 5.65
C ALA A 74 -5.77 -7.31 4.32
N GLN A 75 -7.08 -7.59 4.36
CA GLN A 75 -7.91 -7.70 3.17
C GLN A 75 -8.15 -6.35 2.49
N ASP A 76 -8.30 -5.26 3.25
CA ASP A 76 -8.43 -3.93 2.66
C ASP A 76 -7.13 -3.48 1.97
N LEU A 77 -5.99 -3.71 2.61
CA LEU A 77 -4.66 -3.45 2.02
C LEU A 77 -4.41 -4.33 0.80
N LEU A 78 -4.89 -5.58 0.81
CA LEU A 78 -4.81 -6.49 -0.33
C LEU A 78 -5.51 -5.94 -1.57
N LYS A 79 -6.59 -5.16 -1.43
CA LYS A 79 -7.24 -4.53 -2.59
C LYS A 79 -6.29 -3.59 -3.32
N ILE A 80 -5.54 -2.76 -2.59
CA ILE A 80 -4.53 -1.86 -3.18
C ILE A 80 -3.45 -2.70 -3.89
N TYR A 81 -2.96 -3.75 -3.22
CA TYR A 81 -1.91 -4.60 -3.77
C TYR A 81 -2.36 -5.38 -5.03
N GLU A 82 -3.60 -5.85 -5.06
CA GLU A 82 -4.17 -6.55 -6.21
C GLU A 82 -4.40 -5.61 -7.41
N MET A 83 -4.60 -4.30 -7.18
CA MET A 83 -4.62 -3.32 -8.28
C MET A 83 -3.24 -3.22 -8.95
N TYR A 84 -2.15 -3.24 -8.17
CA TYR A 84 -0.79 -3.30 -8.71
C TYR A 84 -0.58 -4.55 -9.55
N TRP A 85 -0.96 -5.72 -9.04
CA TRP A 85 -0.86 -6.98 -9.78
C TRP A 85 -1.69 -6.99 -11.06
N TYR A 86 -2.91 -6.47 -11.00
CA TYR A 86 -3.78 -6.35 -12.17
C TYR A 86 -3.13 -5.49 -13.26
N THR A 87 -2.61 -4.31 -12.89
CA THR A 87 -1.93 -3.41 -13.82
C THR A 87 -0.67 -4.05 -14.42
N SER A 88 0.09 -4.77 -13.60
CA SER A 88 1.27 -5.49 -14.07
C SER A 88 0.91 -6.57 -15.11
N TYR A 89 -0.12 -7.36 -14.82
CA TYR A 89 -0.58 -8.43 -15.70
C TYR A 89 -1.12 -7.90 -17.03
N LEU A 90 -1.76 -6.73 -17.02
CA LEU A 90 -2.27 -6.06 -18.21
C LEU A 90 -1.26 -5.11 -18.88
N LYS A 91 0.04 -5.33 -18.68
CA LYS A 91 1.11 -4.58 -19.36
C LYS A 91 0.98 -3.06 -19.18
N ASN A 92 0.77 -2.62 -17.94
CA ASN A 92 0.62 -1.20 -17.57
C ASN A 92 -0.66 -0.55 -18.10
N SER A 93 -1.75 -1.31 -18.13
CA SER A 93 -3.10 -0.77 -18.37
C SER A 93 -3.85 -0.64 -17.04
N VAL A 94 -4.56 0.47 -16.86
CA VAL A 94 -5.40 0.75 -15.69
C VAL A 94 -6.85 0.88 -16.15
N PRO A 95 -7.78 0.09 -15.58
CA PRO A 95 -9.19 0.22 -15.92
C PRO A 95 -9.78 1.51 -15.34
N ILE A 96 -10.66 2.14 -16.10
CA ILE A 96 -11.39 3.34 -15.66
C ILE A 96 -12.89 3.09 -15.88
N PRO A 97 -13.71 2.98 -14.82
CA PRO A 97 -13.32 2.89 -13.41
C PRO A 97 -12.70 1.52 -13.05
N TRP A 98 -12.08 1.43 -11.87
CA TRP A 98 -11.72 0.13 -11.29
C TRP A 98 -12.97 -0.73 -11.01
N PRO A 99 -12.88 -2.07 -11.14
CA PRO A 99 -13.95 -2.96 -10.73
C PRO A 99 -14.33 -2.79 -9.26
N LYS A 100 -15.63 -2.91 -8.95
CA LYS A 100 -16.16 -2.73 -7.58
C LYS A 100 -15.55 -3.67 -6.53
N SER A 101 -14.92 -4.77 -6.94
CA SER A 101 -14.19 -5.67 -6.04
C SER A 101 -13.03 -4.98 -5.32
N TYR A 102 -12.49 -3.90 -5.89
CA TYR A 102 -11.41 -3.11 -5.31
C TYR A 102 -11.91 -1.98 -4.40
N ASP A 103 -13.22 -1.70 -4.39
CA ASP A 103 -13.80 -0.64 -3.56
C ASP A 103 -13.65 -0.94 -2.07
N THR A 104 -13.62 0.11 -1.26
CA THR A 104 -13.59 -0.02 0.20
C THR A 104 -14.69 0.81 0.86
N ILE A 105 -15.16 0.31 1.99
CA ILE A 105 -16.03 1.07 2.90
C ILE A 105 -15.21 1.84 3.94
N PHE A 106 -13.91 1.55 4.06
CA PHE A 106 -13.06 2.12 5.11
C PHE A 106 -12.43 3.43 4.67
N ASN A 107 -12.75 4.48 5.42
CA ASN A 107 -12.31 5.85 5.15
C ASN A 107 -12.35 6.70 6.43
N GLU A 108 -12.12 8.00 6.30
CA GLU A 108 -12.11 8.96 7.42
C GLU A 108 -13.42 9.00 8.19
N ASN A 109 -14.56 8.74 7.53
CA ASN A 109 -15.88 8.76 8.16
C ASN A 109 -16.31 7.38 8.67
N HIS A 110 -15.68 6.31 8.16
CA HIS A 110 -15.96 4.94 8.52
C HIS A 110 -14.65 4.15 8.71
N PRO A 111 -13.81 4.49 9.71
CA PRO A 111 -12.56 3.79 9.92
C PRO A 111 -12.78 2.39 10.50
N MET A 112 -11.85 1.48 10.24
CA MET A 112 -11.71 0.26 11.04
C MET A 112 -11.33 0.63 12.47
N VAL A 113 -11.65 -0.23 13.43
CA VAL A 113 -11.21 -0.10 14.82
C VAL A 113 -10.22 -1.22 15.12
N ILE A 114 -9.00 -0.86 15.52
CA ILE A 114 -7.92 -1.83 15.76
C ILE A 114 -7.34 -1.71 17.17
N GLY A 115 -6.76 -2.82 17.64
CA GLY A 115 -6.09 -2.89 18.94
C GLY A 115 -7.05 -2.79 20.12
N LYS A 116 -6.49 -2.89 21.34
CA LYS A 116 -7.27 -2.76 22.59
C LYS A 116 -7.70 -1.32 22.87
N GLU A 117 -6.97 -0.36 22.32
CA GLU A 117 -7.21 1.07 22.49
C GLU A 117 -8.23 1.63 21.49
N ASN A 118 -8.85 0.77 20.68
CA ASN A 118 -9.83 1.15 19.66
C ASN A 118 -9.35 2.26 18.73
N ILE A 119 -8.13 2.10 18.22
CA ILE A 119 -7.50 3.10 17.35
C ILE A 119 -8.20 3.04 15.98
N PRO A 120 -8.68 4.19 15.45
CA PRO A 120 -9.24 4.24 14.11
C PRO A 120 -8.14 4.03 13.05
N LEU A 121 -8.41 3.17 12.06
CA LEU A 121 -7.50 2.86 10.96
C LEU A 121 -8.25 2.87 9.62
N TYR A 122 -7.66 3.51 8.61
CA TYR A 122 -8.01 3.31 7.21
C TYR A 122 -6.75 3.49 6.36
N PHE A 123 -6.70 2.87 5.18
CA PHE A 123 -5.57 3.01 4.26
C PHE A 123 -5.89 4.01 3.15
N SER A 124 -4.98 4.93 2.87
CA SER A 124 -5.00 5.79 1.70
C SER A 124 -4.10 5.21 0.59
N SER A 125 -4.22 5.75 -0.63
CA SER A 125 -3.33 5.38 -1.73
C SER A 125 -2.99 6.54 -2.66
N SER A 126 -1.92 6.36 -3.43
CA SER A 126 -1.49 7.25 -4.50
C SER A 126 -0.77 6.45 -5.59
N PRO A 127 -0.62 7.00 -6.81
CA PRO A 127 -1.28 8.20 -7.37
C PRO A 127 -2.80 8.02 -7.58
N HIS A 128 -3.49 9.06 -8.07
CA HIS A 128 -4.96 9.08 -8.26
C HIS A 128 -5.49 7.88 -9.06
N ILE A 129 -4.73 7.37 -10.04
CA ILE A 129 -5.10 6.19 -10.81
C ILE A 129 -5.24 4.91 -9.98
N PHE A 130 -4.67 4.86 -8.77
CA PHE A 130 -4.81 3.75 -7.81
C PHE A 130 -5.72 4.10 -6.63
N VAL A 131 -6.52 5.16 -6.74
CA VAL A 131 -7.54 5.53 -5.76
C VAL A 131 -8.90 4.99 -6.22
N ASN A 132 -9.33 3.89 -5.62
CA ASN A 132 -10.63 3.26 -5.88
C ASN A 132 -11.78 3.95 -5.11
N THR A 133 -13.03 3.59 -5.40
CA THR A 133 -14.18 4.19 -4.71
C THR A 133 -14.13 3.90 -3.21
N GLY A 134 -14.40 4.95 -2.43
CA GLY A 134 -14.35 4.94 -0.97
C GLY A 134 -12.96 5.12 -0.37
N ARG A 135 -11.88 5.07 -1.17
CA ARG A 135 -10.51 5.28 -0.69
C ARG A 135 -10.09 6.74 -0.83
N LEU A 136 -9.32 7.24 0.13
CA LEU A 136 -8.75 8.57 0.08
C LEU A 136 -7.36 8.57 -0.56
N ASN A 137 -7.02 9.68 -1.22
CA ASN A 137 -5.64 9.95 -1.61
C ASN A 137 -4.79 10.32 -0.38
N ASP A 138 -3.52 9.91 -0.38
CA ASP A 138 -2.57 10.15 0.72
C ASP A 138 -2.52 11.60 1.19
N ALA A 139 -2.46 12.57 0.28
CA ALA A 139 -2.39 13.99 0.65
C ALA A 139 -3.66 14.45 1.38
N LYS A 140 -4.84 13.99 0.94
CA LYS A 140 -6.11 14.29 1.61
C LYS A 140 -6.21 13.61 2.97
N ALA A 141 -5.75 12.36 3.07
CA ALA A 141 -5.72 11.63 4.33
C ALA A 141 -4.83 12.33 5.37
N LEU A 142 -3.64 12.79 4.97
CA LEU A 142 -2.74 13.57 5.83
C LEU A 142 -3.38 14.88 6.31
N VAL A 143 -3.95 15.66 5.39
CA VAL A 143 -4.65 16.92 5.74
C VAL A 143 -5.81 16.64 6.70
N ASN A 144 -6.58 15.56 6.49
CA ASN A 144 -7.66 15.17 7.38
C ASN A 144 -7.15 14.84 8.80
N VAL A 145 -6.04 14.10 8.92
CA VAL A 145 -5.44 13.80 10.24
C VAL A 145 -4.97 15.08 10.93
N ILE A 146 -4.28 15.97 10.22
CA ILE A 146 -3.79 17.24 10.76
C ILE A 146 -4.95 18.11 11.26
N ASN A 147 -6.00 18.27 10.45
CA ASN A 147 -7.13 19.15 10.78
C ASN A 147 -7.99 18.63 11.93
N ASN A 148 -8.01 17.31 12.17
CA ASN A 148 -8.81 16.69 13.24
C ASN A 148 -8.00 16.42 14.52
N THR A 149 -6.71 16.76 14.54
CA THR A 149 -5.86 16.57 15.72
C THR A 149 -6.14 17.68 16.75
N THR A 150 -6.49 17.30 17.98
CA THR A 150 -6.79 18.25 19.07
C THR A 150 -5.58 18.61 19.93
N SER A 151 -4.46 17.88 19.78
CA SER A 151 -3.22 18.13 20.51
C SER A 151 -2.01 17.51 19.79
N GLY A 152 -0.84 18.12 19.92
CA GLY A 152 0.38 17.69 19.25
C GLY A 152 0.84 18.66 18.17
N ILE A 153 2.08 18.50 17.72
CA ILE A 153 2.67 19.28 16.62
C ILE A 153 3.24 18.27 15.63
N ILE A 154 2.81 18.37 14.37
CA ILE A 154 3.46 17.66 13.27
C ILE A 154 4.47 18.64 12.67
N ARG A 155 5.76 18.31 12.75
CA ARG A 155 6.83 18.98 12.01
C ARG A 155 7.30 18.02 10.93
N ILE A 156 7.18 18.43 9.67
CA ILE A 156 7.62 17.68 8.48
C ILE A 156 8.92 18.32 8.00
#